data_AF-X1PTG9-F1
#
_entry.id   AF-X1PTG9-F1
#
_cell.length_a   1.000
_cell.length_b   1.000
_cell.length_c   1.000
_cell.angle_alpha   90.00
_cell.angle_beta   90.00
_cell.angle_gamma   90.00
#
_symmetry.space_group_name_H-M   'P 1'
#
loop_
_entity.id
_entity.type
_entity.pdbx_description
1 polymer ?
#
loop_
_entity_poly.entity_id
_entity_poly.type
_entity_poly.pdbx_seq_one_letter_code
_entity_poly.pdbx_strand_id
1 'polypeptide(L)'
;MAVINRMTVLYKRVKFGDKTLFSVVVSGNSGSDCVDKQLTGALNINKGFRLPPYFALTATANDPGSIMNVLGIDKKAKEFAGNIKREIRK
;
A
#
# COMPACT_ATOMS: atom_id res chain seq x y z
N MET A 1 -10.70 -2.71 -5.92
CA MET A 1 -11.30 -3.87 -5.21
C MET A 1 -11.34 -5.18 -6.00
N ALA A 2 -11.54 -5.17 -7.33
CA ALA A 2 -11.79 -6.40 -8.11
C ALA A 2 -10.73 -7.51 -7.95
N VAL A 3 -9.44 -7.15 -7.84
CA VAL A 3 -8.34 -8.12 -7.61
C VAL A 3 -8.45 -8.76 -6.23
N ILE A 4 -8.65 -7.97 -5.17
CA ILE A 4 -8.75 -8.46 -3.79
C ILE A 4 -9.93 -9.42 -3.62
N ASN A 5 -11.06 -9.13 -4.27
CA ASN A 5 -12.23 -10.00 -4.25
C ASN A 5 -11.97 -11.36 -4.92
N ARG A 6 -11.19 -11.37 -6.01
CA ARG A 6 -10.76 -12.61 -6.69
C ARG A 6 -9.82 -13.48 -5.85
N MET A 7 -9.15 -12.91 -4.84
CA MET A 7 -8.29 -13.67 -3.92
C MET A 7 -9.06 -14.51 -2.88
N THR A 8 -10.40 -14.47 -2.86
CA THR A 8 -11.20 -15.22 -1.87
C THR A 8 -10.98 -16.73 -1.92
N VAL A 9 -10.74 -17.30 -3.10
CA VAL A 9 -10.42 -18.74 -3.23
C VAL A 9 -9.04 -19.05 -2.62
N LEU A 10 -8.08 -18.15 -2.79
CA LEU A 10 -6.73 -18.26 -2.21
C LEU A 10 -6.74 -18.09 -0.69
N TYR A 11 -7.56 -17.19 -0.15
CA TYR A 11 -7.72 -17.01 1.31
C TYR A 11 -8.10 -18.31 2.02
N LYS A 12 -8.91 -19.17 1.38
CA LYS A 12 -9.28 -20.48 1.93
C LYS A 12 -8.14 -21.50 1.92
N ARG A 13 -7.07 -21.25 1.16
CA ARG A 13 -5.95 -22.19 0.96
C ARG A 13 -4.63 -21.70 1.56
N VAL A 14 -4.47 -20.38 1.75
CA VAL A 14 -3.23 -19.74 2.19
C VAL A 14 -3.52 -18.78 3.34
N LYS A 15 -2.69 -18.81 4.38
CA LYS A 15 -2.75 -17.87 5.50
C LYS A 15 -2.15 -16.53 5.11
N PHE A 16 -3.01 -15.55 4.82
CA PHE A 16 -2.56 -14.18 4.50
C PHE A 16 -2.06 -13.39 5.72
N GLY A 17 -2.39 -13.81 6.95
CA GLY A 17 -1.85 -13.18 8.17
C GLY A 17 -0.32 -13.26 8.29
N ASP A 18 0.29 -14.27 7.68
CA ASP A 18 1.76 -14.44 7.66
C ASP A 18 2.40 -13.68 6.49
N LYS A 19 1.61 -12.92 5.72
CA LYS A 19 2.08 -12.13 4.59
C LYS A 19 1.98 -10.66 4.97
N THR A 20 3.09 -9.96 4.76
CA THR A 20 3.18 -8.51 4.99
C THR A 20 2.93 -7.81 3.66
N LEU A 21 2.06 -6.80 3.64
CA LEU A 21 1.70 -6.07 2.42
C LEU A 21 2.04 -4.59 2.56
N PHE A 22 2.59 -4.02 1.48
CA PHE A 22 2.97 -2.62 1.38
C PHE A 22 2.31 -2.02 0.13
N SER A 23 1.96 -0.74 0.18
CA SER A 23 1.29 -0.05 -0.91
C SER A 23 1.94 1.27 -1.27
N VAL A 24 1.85 1.63 -2.54
CA VAL A 24 2.12 2.97 -3.03
C VAL A 24 0.83 3.49 -3.64
N VAL A 25 0.36 4.63 -3.15
CA VAL A 25 -0.87 5.27 -3.61
C VAL A 25 -0.51 6.60 -4.24
N VAL A 26 -0.85 6.75 -5.52
CA VAL A 26 -0.68 8.01 -6.24
C VAL A 26 -2.07 8.51 -6.63
N SER A 27 -2.34 9.78 -6.35
CA SER A 27 -3.61 10.44 -6.67
C SER A 27 -3.37 11.72 -7.45
N GLY A 28 -4.25 12.04 -8.39
CA GLY A 28 -4.23 13.35 -9.08
C GLY A 28 -4.70 14.51 -8.20
N ASN A 29 -5.29 14.22 -7.04
CA ASN A 29 -5.82 15.22 -6.10
C ASN A 29 -5.51 14.86 -4.64
N SER A 30 -5.84 15.72 -3.68
CA SER A 30 -5.59 15.56 -2.24
C SER A 30 -6.24 14.34 -1.58
N GLY A 31 -7.18 13.65 -2.24
CA GLY A 31 -7.95 12.51 -1.71
C GLY A 31 -7.24 11.15 -1.68
N SER A 32 -5.91 11.12 -1.52
CA SER A 32 -5.15 9.85 -1.43
C SER A 32 -5.55 9.01 -0.21
N ASP A 33 -6.04 9.66 0.85
CA ASP A 33 -6.47 9.02 2.10
C ASP A 33 -7.71 8.13 1.90
N CYS A 34 -8.63 8.51 1.02
CA CYS A 34 -9.81 7.70 0.67
C CYS A 34 -9.40 6.37 0.04
N VAL A 35 -8.40 6.40 -0.85
CA VAL A 35 -7.87 5.20 -1.50
C VAL A 35 -7.14 4.32 -0.49
N ASP A 36 -6.36 4.92 0.41
CA ASP A 36 -5.63 4.19 1.44
C ASP A 36 -6.57 3.50 2.46
N LYS A 37 -7.64 4.19 2.88
CA LYS A 37 -8.70 3.61 3.73
C LYS A 37 -9.40 2.43 3.05
N GLN A 38 -9.72 2.56 1.76
CA GLN A 38 -10.27 1.45 0.98
C GLN A 38 -9.31 0.26 0.92
N LEU A 39 -8.03 0.52 0.68
CA LEU A 39 -7.00 -0.51 0.64
C LEU A 39 -6.89 -1.24 1.99
N THR A 40 -6.88 -0.48 3.09
CA THR A 40 -6.86 -1.00 4.46
C THR A 40 -8.04 -1.93 4.73
N GLY A 41 -9.27 -1.50 4.40
CA GLY A 41 -10.46 -2.32 4.58
C GLY A 41 -10.45 -3.60 3.74
N ALA A 42 -9.98 -3.54 2.50
CA ALA A 42 -9.93 -4.70 1.62
C ALA A 42 -8.85 -5.72 2.01
N LEU A 43 -7.70 -5.24 2.46
CA LEU A 43 -6.54 -6.10 2.71
C LEU A 43 -6.52 -6.62 4.14
N ASN A 44 -6.64 -5.74 5.13
CA ASN A 44 -6.57 -6.14 6.53
C ASN A 44 -7.91 -6.71 7.01
N ILE A 45 -8.99 -5.96 6.86
CA ILE A 45 -10.29 -6.35 7.43
C ILE A 45 -10.91 -7.53 6.66
N ASN A 46 -10.93 -7.49 5.32
CA ASN A 46 -11.57 -8.53 4.51
C ASN A 46 -10.68 -9.77 4.31
N LYS A 47 -9.35 -9.60 4.18
CA LYS A 47 -8.43 -10.69 3.82
C LYS A 47 -7.38 -11.02 4.87
N GLY A 48 -7.34 -10.32 6.00
CA GLY A 48 -6.46 -10.64 7.12
C GLY A 48 -4.98 -10.42 6.86
N PHE A 49 -4.59 -9.63 5.85
CA PHE A 49 -3.17 -9.31 5.61
C PHE A 49 -2.59 -8.52 6.79
N ARG A 50 -1.34 -8.81 7.14
CA ARG A 50 -0.60 -7.95 8.08
C ARG A 50 -0.20 -6.66 7.36
N LEU A 51 -0.70 -5.54 7.88
CA LEU A 51 -0.28 -4.21 7.49
C LEU A 51 0.65 -3.65 8.57
N PRO A 52 1.96 -3.51 8.30
CA PRO A 52 2.90 -2.97 9.28
C PRO A 52 2.71 -1.45 9.47
N PRO A 53 3.32 -0.85 10.50
CA PRO A 53 3.37 0.60 10.62
C PRO A 53 3.90 1.25 9.33
N TYR A 54 3.25 2.31 8.87
CA TYR A 54 3.62 3.02 7.64
C TYR A 54 3.70 2.11 6.40
N PHE A 55 2.77 1.16 6.27
CA PHE A 55 2.72 0.23 5.13
C PHE A 55 2.42 0.90 3.79
N ALA A 56 1.84 2.10 3.81
CA ALA A 56 1.45 2.86 2.64
C ALA A 56 2.33 4.10 2.46
N LEU A 57 2.81 4.33 1.24
CA LEU A 57 3.39 5.60 0.80
C LEU A 57 2.39 6.30 -0.13
N THR A 58 2.01 7.52 0.21
CA THR A 58 1.06 8.31 -0.60
C THR A 58 1.75 9.51 -1.24
N ALA A 59 1.36 9.84 -2.47
CA ALA A 59 1.82 11.03 -3.17
C ALA A 59 0.74 11.60 -4.11
N THR A 60 0.75 12.91 -4.30
CA THR A 60 -0.12 13.59 -5.26
C THR A 60 0.66 13.91 -6.51
N ALA A 61 0.23 13.38 -7.65
CA ALA A 61 0.81 13.61 -8.97
C ALA A 61 -0.29 13.41 -10.01
N ASN A 62 -0.58 14.46 -10.78
CA ASN A 62 -1.67 14.47 -11.76
C ASN A 62 -1.15 14.21 -13.19
N ASP A 63 -0.03 14.84 -13.54
CA ASP A 63 0.54 14.77 -14.87
C ASP A 63 1.68 13.74 -14.94
N PRO A 64 1.92 13.11 -16.10
CA PRO A 64 3.08 12.23 -16.29
C PRO A 64 4.38 12.94 -15.89
N GLY A 65 5.18 12.28 -15.04
CA GLY A 65 6.45 12.83 -14.55
C GLY A 65 6.32 13.87 -13.43
N SER A 66 5.12 14.38 -13.12
CA SER A 66 4.93 15.37 -12.04
C SER A 66 5.34 14.87 -10.66
N ILE A 67 5.37 13.55 -10.46
CA ILE A 67 5.85 12.92 -9.23
C ILE A 67 7.29 13.31 -8.91
N MET A 68 8.13 13.56 -9.91
CA MET A 68 9.54 13.96 -9.73
C MET A 68 9.67 15.37 -9.15
N ASN A 69 8.64 16.20 -9.30
CA ASN A 69 8.59 17.56 -8.75
C ASN A 69 8.07 17.58 -7.32
N VAL A 70 7.58 16.45 -6.79
CA VAL A 70 7.09 16.37 -5.42
C VAL A 70 8.27 16.49 -4.46
N LEU A 71 8.22 17.54 -3.63
CA LEU A 71 9.30 17.85 -2.70
C LEU A 71 9.61 16.66 -1.79
N GLY A 72 10.86 16.21 -1.82
CA GLY A 72 11.37 15.14 -0.98
C GLY A 72 10.86 13.75 -1.33
N ILE A 73 10.31 13.52 -2.53
CA ILE A 73 9.81 12.20 -2.95
C ILE A 73 10.89 11.12 -2.88
N ASP A 74 12.14 11.42 -3.26
CA ASP A 74 13.26 10.49 -3.18
C ASP A 74 13.57 10.07 -1.74
N LYS A 75 13.53 11.04 -0.82
CA LYS A 75 13.73 10.79 0.61
C LYS A 75 12.62 9.90 1.16
N LYS A 76 11.36 10.23 0.86
CA LYS A 76 10.19 9.42 1.25
C LYS A 76 10.26 8.00 0.69
N ALA A 77 10.65 7.84 -0.58
CA ALA A 77 10.83 6.54 -1.21
C ALA A 77 11.94 5.73 -0.54
N LYS A 78 13.06 6.37 -0.20
CA LYS A 78 14.17 5.73 0.53
C LYS A 78 13.77 5.29 1.94
N GLU A 79 13.06 6.14 2.67
CA GLU A 79 12.52 5.82 4.00
C GLU A 79 11.52 4.67 3.94
N PHE A 80 10.64 4.68 2.94
CA PHE A 80 9.67 3.61 2.71
C PHE A 80 10.35 2.29 2.36
N ALA A 81 11.38 2.29 1.50
CA ALA A 81 12.18 1.11 1.21
C ALA A 81 12.90 0.58 2.48
N GLY A 82 13.37 1.47 3.35
CA GLY A 82 13.90 1.10 4.65
C GLY A 82 12.85 0.43 5.54
N ASN A 83 11.62 0.96 5.55
CA ASN A 83 10.51 0.36 6.28
C ASN A 83 10.17 -1.04 5.76
N ILE A 84 10.12 -1.24 4.44
CA ILE A 84 9.87 -2.55 3.82
C ILE A 84 10.89 -3.57 4.33
N LYS A 85 12.19 -3.24 4.28
CA LYS A 85 13.25 -4.14 4.74
C LYS A 85 13.13 -4.52 6.22
N ARG A 86 12.70 -3.58 7.06
CA ARG A 86 12.52 -3.78 8.50
C ARG A 86 11.30 -4.65 8.81
N GLU A 87 10.21 -4.44 8.07
CA GLU A 87 8.90 -4.98 8.42
C GLU A 87 8.52 -6.25 7.65
N ILE A 88 9.23 -6.57 6.56
CA ILE A 88 8.97 -7.77 5.77
C ILE A 88 9.26 -9.02 6.62
N ARG A 89 8.23 -9.84 6.82
CA ARG A 89 8.37 -11.15 7.46
C ARG A 89 8.75 -12.19 6.40
N LYS A 90 9.75 -13.02 6.71
CA LYS A 90 10.12 -14.21 5.92
C LYS A 90 9.07 -15.30 6.11
#